data_AF-A0A538FCF6-F1
#
_entry.id   AF-A0A538FCF6-F1
#
_cell.length_a   1.000
_cell.length_b   1.000
_cell.length_c   1.000
_cell.angle_alpha   90.00
_cell.angle_beta   90.00
_cell.angle_gamma   90.00
#
_symmetry.space_group_name_H-M   'P 1'
#
loop_
_entity.id
_entity.type
_entity.pdbx_description
1 polymer ?
#
loop_
_entity_poly.entity_id
_entity_poly.type
_entity_poly.pdbx_seq_one_letter_code
_entity_poly.pdbx_strand_id
1 'polypeptide(L)'
;MTAARDPQEVPSEAAPTSSELDGQALQLRSKGMSFAKIAAEIGLDRPTDAVNAFRRALLRVPARQRDKLKREEAIRLDAWADRVGETSEGETKERKLHVIDVLRKKVLAP
;
A
#
# COMPACT_ATOMS: atom_id res chain seq x y z
N MET A 1 19.23 -49.24 18.89
CA MET A 1 18.05 -48.46 19.29
C MET A 1 18.23 -47.05 18.78
N THR A 2 17.52 -46.71 17.72
CA THR A 2 17.65 -45.48 16.95
C THR A 2 16.77 -44.41 17.58
N ALA A 3 17.36 -43.31 18.05
CA ALA A 3 16.63 -42.10 18.39
C ALA A 3 17.01 -41.01 17.37
N ALA A 4 16.32 -41.04 16.23
CA ALA A 4 16.31 -39.91 15.30
C ALA A 4 15.44 -38.83 15.93
N ARG A 5 16.07 -37.80 16.49
CA ARG A 5 15.41 -36.58 16.94
C ARG A 5 15.02 -35.76 15.72
N ASP A 6 13.74 -35.40 15.68
CA ASP A 6 13.08 -34.33 14.93
C ASP A 6 13.92 -33.61 13.86
N PRO A 7 13.50 -33.65 12.58
CA PRO A 7 13.93 -32.61 11.66
C PRO A 7 13.33 -31.31 12.17
N GLN A 8 14.19 -30.42 12.68
CA GLN A 8 13.90 -29.01 12.80
C GLN A 8 13.26 -28.54 11.49
N GLU A 9 11.96 -28.22 11.52
CA GLU A 9 11.30 -27.44 10.49
C GLU A 9 12.06 -26.13 10.40
N VAL A 10 13.01 -26.07 9.46
CA VAL A 10 13.50 -24.82 8.94
C VAL A 10 12.27 -24.00 8.59
N PRO A 11 12.13 -22.74 9.05
CA PRO A 11 11.08 -21.89 8.53
C PRO A 11 11.39 -21.75 7.04
N SER A 12 10.65 -22.49 6.22
CA SER A 12 10.62 -22.27 4.80
C SER A 12 10.25 -20.80 4.65
N GLU A 13 11.15 -20.00 4.09
CA GLU A 13 10.85 -18.69 3.51
C GLU A 13 9.85 -18.94 2.37
N ALA A 14 8.63 -19.32 2.73
CA ALA A 14 7.50 -19.34 1.85
C ALA A 14 7.33 -17.89 1.43
N ALA A 15 7.33 -17.65 0.11
CA ALA A 15 7.07 -16.34 -0.44
C ALA A 15 5.85 -15.74 0.27
N PRO A 16 5.93 -14.47 0.72
CA PRO A 16 4.87 -13.86 1.53
C PRO A 16 3.54 -14.03 0.81
N THR A 17 2.56 -14.55 1.53
CA THR A 17 1.23 -14.77 0.97
C THR A 17 0.64 -13.43 0.55
N SER A 18 -0.30 -13.44 -0.41
CA SER A 18 -0.94 -12.19 -0.83
C SER A 18 -1.61 -11.44 0.33
N SER A 19 -2.04 -12.15 1.38
CA SER A 19 -2.61 -11.50 2.58
C SER A 19 -1.57 -10.77 3.42
N GLU A 20 -0.36 -11.31 3.52
CA GLU A 20 0.75 -10.66 4.22
C GLU A 20 1.24 -9.43 3.44
N LEU A 21 1.37 -9.54 2.12
CA LEU A 21 1.70 -8.41 1.25
C LEU A 21 0.67 -7.28 1.34
N ASP A 22 -0.62 -7.63 1.38
CA ASP A 22 -1.71 -6.66 1.59
C ASP A 22 -1.55 -5.94 2.95
N GLY A 23 -1.29 -6.69 4.03
CA GLY A 23 -1.05 -6.12 5.36
C GLY A 23 0.19 -5.22 5.42
N GLN A 24 1.29 -5.62 4.77
CA GLN A 24 2.51 -4.82 4.66
C GLN A 24 2.26 -3.52 3.90
N ALA A 25 1.52 -3.57 2.78
CA ALA A 25 1.15 -2.37 2.03
C ALA A 25 0.36 -1.38 2.89
N LEU A 26 -0.56 -1.87 3.74
CA LEU A 26 -1.32 -1.04 4.69
C LEU A 26 -0.43 -0.41 5.77
N GLN A 27 0.48 -1.19 6.35
CA GLN A 27 1.41 -0.66 7.35
C GLN A 27 2.37 0.38 6.77
N LEU A 28 3.00 0.07 5.63
CA LEU A 28 3.94 0.98 4.97
C LEU A 28 3.24 2.26 4.50
N ARG A 29 1.99 2.16 4.02
CA ARG A 29 1.19 3.34 3.67
C ARG A 29 0.84 4.16 4.90
N SER A 30 0.51 3.51 6.02
CA SER A 30 0.24 4.20 7.30
C SER A 30 1.47 4.94 7.82
N LYS A 31 2.69 4.44 7.54
CA LYS A 31 3.96 5.13 7.80
C LYS A 31 4.25 6.31 6.84
N GLY A 32 3.37 6.56 5.86
CA GLY A 32 3.50 7.66 4.90
C GLY A 32 4.32 7.35 3.64
N MET A 33 4.68 6.08 3.40
CA MET A 33 5.39 5.72 2.16
C MET A 33 4.48 5.84 0.93
N SER A 34 5.07 6.18 -0.23
CA SER A 34 4.36 6.22 -1.51
C SER A 34 4.15 4.81 -2.07
N PHE A 35 3.09 4.59 -2.85
CA PHE A 35 2.81 3.27 -3.43
C PHE A 35 3.93 2.73 -4.34
N ALA A 36 4.69 3.61 -4.99
CA ALA A 36 5.88 3.21 -5.75
C ALA A 36 6.98 2.67 -4.84
N LYS A 37 7.22 3.33 -3.70
CA LYS A 37 8.20 2.86 -2.71
C LYS A 37 7.73 1.59 -2.01
N ILE A 38 6.42 1.50 -1.70
CA ILE A 38 5.81 0.29 -1.14
C ILE A 38 5.99 -0.88 -2.10
N ALA A 39 5.67 -0.71 -3.39
CA ALA A 39 5.83 -1.77 -4.39
C ALA A 39 7.27 -2.27 -4.43
N ALA A 40 8.26 -1.37 -4.46
CA ALA A 40 9.67 -1.74 -4.40
C ALA A 40 10.05 -2.46 -3.10
N GLU A 41 9.50 -2.03 -1.95
CA GLU A 41 9.79 -2.61 -0.63
C GLU A 41 9.25 -4.05 -0.49
N ILE A 42 8.03 -4.31 -0.98
CA ILE A 42 7.37 -5.61 -0.83
C ILE A 42 7.49 -6.50 -2.08
N GLY A 43 8.34 -6.12 -3.03
CA GLY A 43 8.66 -6.92 -4.22
C GLY A 43 7.56 -6.99 -5.28
N LEU A 44 6.73 -5.94 -5.42
CA LEU A 44 5.72 -5.85 -6.47
C LEU A 44 6.27 -5.13 -7.70
N ASP A 45 5.98 -5.68 -8.88
CA ASP A 45 6.42 -5.12 -10.16
C ASP A 45 5.85 -3.72 -10.45
N ARG A 46 4.65 -3.42 -9.95
CA ARG A 46 3.96 -2.16 -10.28
C ARG A 46 3.42 -1.44 -9.05
N PRO A 47 3.49 -0.10 -9.02
CA PRO A 47 2.83 0.72 -7.99
C PRO A 47 1.32 0.45 -7.90
N THR A 48 0.69 0.13 -9.03
CA THR A 48 -0.73 -0.23 -9.11
C THR A 48 -1.05 -1.47 -8.28
N ASP A 49 -0.12 -2.43 -8.19
CA ASP A 49 -0.31 -3.64 -7.40
C ASP A 49 -0.25 -3.33 -5.91
N ALA A 50 0.62 -2.40 -5.48
CA ALA A 50 0.65 -1.92 -4.11
C ALA A 50 -0.66 -1.19 -3.73
N VAL A 51 -1.26 -0.43 -4.67
CA VAL A 51 -2.58 0.19 -4.47
C VAL A 51 -3.66 -0.88 -4.30
N ASN A 52 -3.65 -1.92 -5.16
CA ASN A 52 -4.61 -3.02 -5.04
C ASN A 52 -4.44 -3.78 -3.73
N ALA A 53 -3.20 -4.03 -3.31
CA ALA A 53 -2.88 -4.69 -2.06
C ALA A 53 -3.38 -3.90 -0.85
N PHE A 54 -3.13 -2.58 -0.85
CA PHE A 54 -3.68 -1.66 0.14
C PHE A 54 -5.21 -1.69 0.20
N ARG A 55 -5.89 -1.69 -0.95
CA ARG A 55 -7.37 -1.76 -1.00
C ARG A 55 -7.89 -3.08 -0.44
N ARG A 56 -7.26 -4.21 -0.79
CA ARG A 56 -7.63 -5.52 -0.22
C ARG A 56 -7.46 -5.54 1.29
N ALA A 57 -6.36 -4.98 1.80
CA ALA A 57 -6.14 -4.83 3.23
C ALA A 57 -7.19 -3.93 3.90
N LEU A 58 -7.55 -2.82 3.26
CA LEU A 58 -8.61 -1.91 3.76
C LEU A 58 -9.97 -2.60 3.86
N LEU A 59 -10.30 -3.49 2.92
CA LEU A 59 -11.56 -4.25 2.96
C LEU A 59 -11.59 -5.29 4.08
N ARG A 60 -10.42 -5.80 4.48
CA ARG A 60 -10.28 -6.76 5.59
C ARG A 60 -10.34 -6.11 6.98
N VAL A 61 -10.00 -4.82 7.11
CA VAL A 61 -10.11 -4.14 8.40
C VAL A 61 -11.57 -3.79 8.76
N PRO A 62 -11.91 -3.70 10.06
CA PRO A 62 -13.24 -3.30 10.52
C PRO A 62 -13.64 -1.93 9.98
N ALA A 63 -14.94 -1.72 9.71
CA ALA A 63 -15.46 -0.50 9.11
C ALA A 63 -15.00 0.80 9.82
N ARG A 64 -15.02 0.82 11.16
CA ARG A 64 -14.53 1.97 11.95
C ARG A 64 -13.06 2.30 11.67
N GLN A 65 -12.21 1.29 11.50
CA GLN A 65 -10.79 1.46 11.22
C GLN A 65 -10.57 1.82 9.75
N ARG A 66 -11.38 1.24 8.85
CA ARG A 66 -11.40 1.58 7.42
C ARG A 66 -11.69 3.06 7.19
N ASP A 67 -12.71 3.61 7.87
CA ASP A 67 -13.07 5.02 7.72
C ASP A 67 -11.97 5.94 8.23
N LYS A 68 -11.31 5.57 9.33
CA LYS A 68 -10.14 6.30 9.84
C LYS A 68 -9.02 6.32 8.79
N LEU A 69 -8.68 5.16 8.24
CA LEU A 69 -7.62 5.04 7.22
C LEU A 69 -7.99 5.75 5.92
N LYS A 70 -9.25 5.70 5.48
CA LYS A 70 -9.75 6.47 4.32
C LYS A 70 -9.60 7.98 4.56
N ARG A 71 -9.94 8.49 5.75
CA ARG A 71 -9.75 9.92 6.09
C ARG A 71 -8.29 10.33 6.13
N GLU A 72 -7.44 9.55 6.77
CA GLU A 72 -5.99 9.82 6.78
C GLU A 72 -5.40 9.83 5.37
N GLU A 73 -5.85 8.90 4.53
CA GLU A 73 -5.41 8.83 3.15
C GLU A 73 -5.91 10.00 2.31
N ALA A 74 -7.14 10.46 2.52
CA ALA A 74 -7.66 11.67 1.87
C ALA A 74 -6.78 12.88 2.17
N ILE A 75 -6.47 13.12 3.46
CA ILE A 75 -5.60 14.22 3.90
C ILE A 75 -4.21 14.12 3.25
N ARG A 76 -3.63 12.91 3.14
CA ARG A 76 -2.34 12.73 2.46
C ARG A 76 -2.40 13.03 0.97
N LEU A 77 -3.47 12.61 0.29
CA LEU A 77 -3.66 12.89 -1.13
C LEU A 77 -3.85 14.39 -1.38
N ASP A 78 -4.55 15.08 -0.49
CA ASP A 78 -4.73 16.55 -0.54
C ASP A 78 -3.38 17.25 -0.36
N ALA A 79 -2.64 16.90 0.69
CA ALA A 79 -1.30 17.47 0.93
C ALA A 79 -0.28 17.13 -0.16
N TRP A 80 -0.49 16.05 -0.90
CA TRP A 80 0.33 15.74 -2.08
C TRP A 80 -0.11 16.58 -3.29
N ALA A 81 -1.40 16.80 -3.49
CA ALA A 81 -1.91 17.66 -4.56
C ALA A 81 -1.41 19.10 -4.39
N ASP A 82 -1.45 19.63 -3.17
CA ASP A 82 -0.94 20.96 -2.85
C ASP A 82 0.55 21.07 -3.17
N ARG A 83 1.36 20.12 -2.67
CA ARG A 83 2.81 20.06 -2.97
C ARG A 83 3.10 19.94 -4.47
N VAL A 84 2.32 19.15 -5.21
CA VAL A 84 2.48 19.05 -6.67
C VAL A 84 2.11 20.39 -7.33
N GLY A 85 1.12 21.08 -6.78
CA GLY A 85 0.73 22.43 -7.18
C GLY A 85 1.85 23.46 -7.08
N GLU A 86 2.66 23.37 -6.02
CA GLU A 86 3.77 24.28 -5.71
C GLU A 86 5.10 23.88 -6.39
N THR A 87 5.37 22.58 -6.53
CA THR A 87 6.70 22.07 -6.93
C THR A 87 6.79 21.63 -8.38
N SER A 88 5.67 21.43 -9.07
CA SER A 88 5.63 20.92 -10.44
C SER A 88 4.92 21.92 -11.34
N GLU A 89 5.34 22.01 -12.60
CA GLU A 89 4.74 22.88 -13.60
C GLU A 89 4.46 22.12 -14.90
N GLY A 90 3.59 22.69 -15.74
CA GLY A 90 3.20 22.16 -17.05
C GLY A 90 2.68 20.71 -17.02
N GLU A 91 3.04 19.94 -18.05
CA GLU A 91 2.59 18.55 -18.25
C GLU A 91 2.91 17.63 -17.05
N THR A 92 4.00 17.91 -16.33
CA THR A 92 4.39 17.11 -15.16
C THR A 92 3.42 17.31 -13.99
N LYS A 93 2.94 18.54 -13.78
CA LYS A 93 1.90 18.85 -12.78
C LYS A 93 0.61 18.14 -13.13
N GLU A 94 0.16 18.25 -14.38
CA GLU A 94 -1.09 17.64 -14.85
C GLU A 94 -1.08 16.12 -14.70
N ARG A 95 0.02 15.46 -15.10
CA ARG A 95 0.17 14.00 -14.91
C ARG A 95 0.10 13.61 -13.43
N LYS A 96 0.82 14.32 -12.55
CA LYS A 96 0.82 14.02 -11.12
C LYS A 96 -0.55 14.25 -10.47
N LEU A 97 -1.22 15.35 -10.81
CA LEU A 97 -2.59 15.61 -10.34
C LEU A 97 -3.58 14.57 -10.85
N HIS A 98 -3.44 14.12 -12.10
CA HIS A 98 -4.25 13.04 -12.65
C HIS A 98 -4.05 11.72 -11.87
N VAL A 99 -2.81 11.36 -11.55
CA VAL A 99 -2.51 10.19 -10.72
C VAL A 99 -3.16 10.30 -9.34
N ILE A 100 -3.11 11.48 -8.72
CA ILE A 100 -3.76 11.73 -7.43
C ILE A 100 -5.27 11.54 -7.52
N ASP A 101 -5.93 12.07 -8.56
CA ASP A 101 -7.37 11.90 -8.76
C ASP A 101 -7.76 10.42 -8.97
N VAL A 102 -6.98 9.69 -9.77
CA VAL A 102 -7.16 8.24 -9.96
C VAL A 102 -7.03 7.48 -8.64
N LEU A 103 -6.04 7.82 -7.80
CA LEU A 103 -5.87 7.21 -6.49
C LEU A 103 -7.02 7.55 -5.55
N ARG A 104 -7.50 8.80 -5.56
CA ARG A 104 -8.65 9.24 -4.76
C ARG A 104 -9.89 8.43 -5.12
N LYS A 105 -10.19 8.27 -6.42
CA LYS A 105 -11.30 7.44 -6.91
C LYS A 105 -11.15 5.97 -6.54
N LYS A 106 -9.94 5.41 -6.61
CA LYS A 106 -9.73 3.99 -6.26
C LYS A 106 -9.85 3.74 -4.77
N VAL A 107 -9.28 4.61 -3.93
CA VAL A 107 -9.10 4.33 -2.50
C VAL A 107 -10.27 4.86 -1.66
N LEU A 108 -10.83 6.02 -2.02
CA LEU A 108 -11.92 6.65 -1.27
C LEU A 108 -13.32 6.26 -1.78
N ALA A 109 -13.44 5.61 -2.94
CA ALA A 109 -14.73 5.09 -3.39
C ALA A 109 -15.39 4.21 -2.29
N PRO A 110 -16.73 4.26 -2.18
CA PRO A 110 -17.49 3.52 -1.19
C PRO A 110 -17.16 2.03 -1.20
#